data_AF-A0AAV6Z4B2-F1
#
_entry.id   AF-A0AAV6Z4B2-F1
#
_cell.length_a   1.000
_cell.length_b   1.000
_cell.length_c   1.000
_cell.angle_alpha   90.00
_cell.angle_beta   90.00
_cell.angle_gamma   90.00
#
_symmetry.space_group_name_H-M   'P 1'
#
loop_
_entity.id
_entity.type
_entity.pdbx_description
1 polymer ?
#
loop_
_entity_poly.entity_id
_entity_poly.type
_entity_poly.pdbx_seq_one_letter_code
_entity_poly.pdbx_strand_id
1 'polypeptide(L)'
;MMTGFTPDVDSLNKLMKRMDTNVIKFENNNKDNVQGSLIIYLDKISHRKDECITFNVHQIFKVGLIQPASVTVYDYYSPESRCSKLYHMDKDIKSLGTICQNNECRCAESESLRNGSMGSFVIKAKR
;
A
#
# COMPACT_ATOMS: atom_id res chain seq x y z
N MET A 1 -4.64 3.45 2.19
CA MET A 1 -4.20 4.48 1.23
C MET A 1 -3.62 5.63 2.02
N MET A 2 -2.66 6.38 1.45
CA MET A 2 -2.11 7.58 2.10
C MET A 2 -3.20 8.63 2.30
N THR A 3 -3.05 9.49 3.31
CA THR A 3 -4.05 10.53 3.64
C THR A 3 -4.32 11.44 2.44
N GLY A 4 -5.58 11.57 2.04
CA GLY A 4 -5.99 12.41 0.91
C GLY A 4 -5.84 11.75 -0.47
N PHE A 5 -5.49 10.46 -0.55
CA PHE A 5 -5.36 9.72 -1.81
C PHE A 5 -6.44 8.64 -2.00
N THR A 6 -6.93 8.52 -3.22
CA THR A 6 -7.81 7.43 -3.68
C THR A 6 -7.14 6.65 -4.81
N PRO A 7 -7.36 5.33 -4.94
CA PRO A 7 -6.92 4.61 -6.13
C PRO A 7 -7.70 5.05 -7.37
N ASP A 8 -7.02 5.01 -8.53
CA ASP A 8 -7.62 5.16 -9.85
C ASP A 8 -8.33 3.87 -10.27
N VAL A 9 -9.65 3.92 -10.36
CA VAL A 9 -10.49 2.78 -10.73
C VAL A 9 -10.19 2.33 -12.16
N ASP A 10 -9.85 3.25 -13.07
CA ASP A 10 -9.56 2.89 -14.46
C ASP A 10 -8.22 2.16 -14.58
N SER A 11 -7.21 2.59 -13.82
CA SER A 11 -5.94 1.86 -13.72
C SER A 11 -6.12 0.47 -13.10
N LEU A 12 -6.99 0.31 -12.09
CA LEU A 12 -7.28 -0.99 -11.48
C LEU A 12 -8.03 -1.92 -12.44
N ASN A 13 -8.99 -1.38 -13.20
CA ASN A 13 -9.69 -2.13 -14.25
C ASN A 13 -8.74 -2.58 -15.36
N LYS A 14 -7.76 -1.75 -15.72
CA LYS A 14 -6.70 -2.12 -16.68
C LYS A 14 -5.79 -3.21 -16.10
N LEU A 15 -5.44 -3.11 -14.82
CA LEU A 15 -4.66 -4.12 -14.11
C LEU A 15 -5.37 -5.49 -14.14
N MET A 16 -6.68 -5.56 -13.85
CA MET A 16 -7.44 -6.82 -13.92
C MET A 16 -7.49 -7.46 -15.32
N LYS A 17 -7.41 -6.65 -16.38
CA LYS A 17 -7.47 -7.13 -17.77
C LYS A 17 -6.11 -7.60 -18.30
N ARG A 18 -5.04 -7.44 -17.53
CA ARG A 18 -3.69 -7.86 -17.92
C ARG A 18 -3.52 -9.37 -17.77
N MET A 19 -3.18 -10.04 -18.87
CA MET A 19 -2.95 -11.50 -18.89
C MET A 19 -1.73 -11.93 -18.05
N ASP A 20 -0.81 -11.00 -17.81
CA ASP A 20 0.43 -11.15 -17.06
C ASP A 20 0.25 -11.02 -15.54
N THR A 21 -0.96 -10.73 -15.06
CA THR A 21 -1.23 -10.55 -13.63
C THR A 21 -2.23 -11.58 -13.11
N ASN A 22 -2.05 -12.05 -11.87
CA ASN A 22 -2.95 -13.00 -11.21
C ASN A 22 -4.11 -12.31 -10.48
N VAL A 23 -4.44 -11.05 -10.81
CA VAL A 23 -5.43 -10.26 -10.09
C VAL A 23 -6.84 -10.69 -10.50
N ILE A 24 -7.60 -11.27 -9.55
CA ILE A 24 -8.96 -11.78 -9.80
C ILE A 24 -10.05 -10.79 -9.45
N LYS A 25 -9.81 -9.93 -8.45
CA LYS A 25 -10.81 -8.96 -7.95
C LYS A 25 -10.10 -7.84 -7.19
N PHE A 26 -10.72 -6.67 -7.15
CA PHE A 26 -10.41 -5.67 -6.14
C PHE A 26 -11.69 -5.18 -5.44
N GLU A 27 -11.55 -4.79 -4.19
CA GLU A 27 -12.61 -4.16 -3.41
C GLU A 27 -12.10 -2.82 -2.89
N ASN A 28 -12.84 -1.77 -3.22
CA ASN A 28 -12.60 -0.44 -2.68
C ASN A 28 -13.59 -0.21 -1.53
N ASN A 29 -13.12 -0.39 -0.30
CA ASN A 29 -13.94 -0.24 0.89
C ASN A 29 -14.14 1.25 1.20
N ASN A 30 -14.96 1.91 0.38
CA ASN A 30 -15.45 3.26 0.62
C ASN A 30 -16.76 3.28 1.42
N LYS A 31 -17.34 2.11 1.74
CA LYS A 31 -18.68 1.99 2.35
C LYS A 31 -18.68 1.54 3.82
N ASP A 32 -17.72 0.71 4.26
CA ASP A 32 -17.77 0.05 5.57
C ASP A 32 -16.61 0.44 6.51
N ASN A 33 -16.58 1.71 6.96
CA ASN A 33 -15.81 2.22 8.10
C ASN A 33 -14.26 2.23 8.03
N VAL A 34 -13.63 1.86 6.92
CA VAL A 34 -12.20 2.14 6.65
C VAL A 34 -12.06 2.92 5.34
N GLN A 35 -12.43 4.21 5.38
CA GLN A 35 -12.21 5.12 4.26
C GLN A 35 -10.74 5.04 3.80
N GLY A 36 -10.53 4.72 2.52
CA GLY A 36 -9.19 4.64 1.95
C GLY A 36 -8.51 3.28 2.09
N SER A 37 -9.23 2.16 2.14
CA SER A 37 -8.63 0.82 2.01
C SER A 37 -8.97 0.17 0.66
N LEU A 38 -7.96 -0.43 0.04
CA LEU A 38 -8.06 -1.18 -1.22
C LEU A 38 -7.59 -2.61 -0.95
N ILE A 39 -8.46 -3.58 -1.21
CA ILE A 39 -8.12 -5.00 -1.14
C ILE A 39 -7.99 -5.52 -2.56
N ILE A 40 -6.87 -6.16 -2.87
CA ILE A 40 -6.62 -6.80 -4.17
C ILE A 40 -6.49 -8.29 -3.93
N TYR A 41 -7.34 -9.07 -4.60
CA TYR A 41 -7.33 -10.52 -4.53
C TYR A 41 -6.49 -11.07 -5.67
N LEU A 42 -5.55 -11.96 -5.33
CA LEU A 42 -4.68 -12.66 -6.25
C LEU A 42 -5.04 -14.14 -6.25
N ASP A 43 -5.11 -14.77 -7.42
CA ASP A 43 -5.33 -16.21 -7.54
C ASP A 43 -4.15 -17.02 -6.95
N LYS A 44 -2.94 -16.54 -7.22
CA LYS A 44 -1.69 -17.15 -6.76
C LYS A 44 -0.57 -16.13 -6.72
N ILE A 45 0.47 -16.43 -5.94
CA ILE A 45 1.73 -15.70 -5.94
C ILE A 45 2.84 -16.69 -6.24
N SER A 46 3.66 -16.41 -7.25
CA SER A 46 4.82 -17.25 -7.57
C SER A 46 5.90 -17.18 -6.50
N HIS A 47 6.44 -18.33 -6.10
CA HIS A 47 7.64 -18.43 -5.24
C HIS A 47 8.96 -18.32 -6.01
N ARG A 48 8.90 -18.24 -7.35
CA ARG A 48 10.10 -18.21 -8.23
C ARG A 48 10.35 -16.85 -8.86
N LYS A 49 9.30 -16.05 -9.02
CA LYS A 49 9.34 -14.76 -9.69
C LYS A 49 8.61 -13.75 -8.84
N ASP A 50 9.16 -12.54 -8.80
CA ASP A 50 8.49 -11.41 -8.16
C ASP A 50 7.22 -11.06 -8.94
N GLU A 51 6.13 -10.76 -8.23
CA GLU A 51 4.91 -10.24 -8.82
C GLU A 51 4.78 -8.75 -8.54
N CYS A 52 4.75 -7.96 -9.61
CA CYS A 52 4.64 -6.51 -9.53
C CYS A 52 3.21 -6.06 -9.81
N ILE A 53 2.63 -5.31 -8.87
CA ILE A 53 1.31 -4.71 -9.01
C ILE A 53 1.47 -3.19 -9.00
N THR A 54 1.03 -2.55 -10.07
CA THR A 54 1.13 -1.10 -10.23
C THR A 54 -0.23 -0.54 -10.59
N PHE A 55 -0.64 0.50 -9.88
CA PHE A 55 -1.87 1.24 -10.18
C PHE A 55 -1.70 2.71 -9.83
N ASN A 56 -2.46 3.56 -10.51
CA ASN A 56 -2.43 4.98 -10.26
C ASN A 56 -3.23 5.35 -9.01
N VAL A 57 -2.81 6.43 -8.36
CA VAL A 57 -3.49 7.01 -7.21
C VAL A 57 -3.66 8.50 -7.44
N HIS A 58 -4.79 9.05 -7.02
CA HIS A 58 -5.13 10.45 -7.18
C HIS A 58 -5.30 11.12 -5.82
N GLN A 59 -4.71 12.31 -5.67
CA GLN A 59 -4.94 13.14 -4.50
C GLN A 59 -6.28 13.87 -4.65
N ILE A 60 -7.24 13.54 -3.78
CA ILE A 60 -8.59 14.12 -3.79
C ILE A 60 -8.71 15.36 -2.91
N PHE A 61 -7.86 15.49 -1.89
CA PHE A 61 -7.74 16.71 -1.09
C PHE A 61 -6.33 16.87 -0.55
N LYS A 62 -5.92 18.13 -0.38
CA LYS A 62 -4.61 18.48 0.17
C LYS A 62 -4.68 18.50 1.70
N VAL A 63 -3.68 17.90 2.33
CA VAL A 63 -3.49 17.89 3.79
C VAL A 63 -2.13 18.46 4.14
N GLY A 64 -1.98 18.99 5.36
CA GLY A 64 -0.69 19.50 5.85
C GLY A 64 0.33 18.38 6.06
N LEU A 65 -0.12 17.26 6.61
CA LEU A 65 0.69 16.06 6.86
C LEU A 65 0.07 14.85 6.16
N ILE A 66 0.85 14.20 5.28
CA ILE A 66 0.44 12.97 4.60
C ILE A 66 0.94 11.80 5.44
N GLN A 67 0.02 10.99 5.97
CA GLN A 67 0.42 9.79 6.71
C GLN A 67 0.82 8.68 5.73
N PRO A 68 1.94 7.97 5.99
CA PRO A 68 2.27 6.75 5.27
C PRO A 68 1.14 5.74 5.33
N ALA A 69 0.97 4.95 4.27
CA ALA A 69 0.03 3.84 4.28
C ALA A 69 0.76 2.51 4.36
N SER A 70 0.09 1.50 4.91
CA SER A 70 0.59 0.13 4.92
C SER A 70 0.05 -0.64 3.72
N VAL A 71 0.88 -1.49 3.15
CA VAL A 71 0.47 -2.63 2.34
C VAL A 71 0.75 -3.88 3.14
N THR A 72 -0.24 -4.77 3.22
CA THR A 72 -0.13 -6.05 3.89
C THR A 72 -0.46 -7.15 2.88
N VAL A 73 0.45 -8.12 2.74
CA VAL A 73 0.22 -9.33 1.97
C VAL A 73 0.06 -10.48 2.96
N TYR A 74 -0.97 -11.29 2.77
CA TYR A 74 -1.25 -12.45 3.62
C TYR A 74 -1.92 -13.55 2.80
N ASP A 75 -1.74 -14.80 3.24
CA ASP A 75 -2.47 -15.94 2.72
C ASP A 75 -3.85 -16.00 3.38
N TYR A 76 -4.90 -16.15 2.57
CA TYR A 76 -6.28 -16.28 3.05
C TYR A 76 -6.46 -17.46 4.01
N TYR A 77 -5.76 -18.58 3.79
CA TYR A 77 -5.84 -19.77 4.65
C TYR A 77 -4.86 -19.75 5.82
N SER A 78 -3.93 -18.80 5.84
CA SER A 78 -2.90 -18.69 6.89
C SER A 78 -2.61 -17.22 7.21
N PRO A 79 -3.57 -16.50 7.82
CA PRO A 79 -3.47 -15.06 8.04
C PRO A 79 -2.34 -14.64 9.01
N GLU A 80 -1.84 -15.57 9.83
CA GLU A 80 -0.64 -15.36 10.66
C GLU A 80 0.62 -15.17 9.81
N SER A 81 0.66 -15.76 8.62
CA SER A 81 1.70 -15.54 7.62
C SER A 81 1.40 -14.26 6.83
N ARG A 82 1.72 -13.13 7.44
CA ARG A 82 1.54 -11.80 6.85
C ARG A 82 2.82 -10.98 6.84
N CYS A 83 3.00 -10.20 5.79
CA CYS A 83 4.08 -9.23 5.68
C CYS A 83 3.49 -7.84 5.42
N SER A 84 3.86 -6.87 6.25
CA SER A 84 3.44 -5.48 6.10
C SER A 84 4.62 -4.58 5.77
N LYS A 85 4.40 -3.61 4.88
CA LYS A 85 5.36 -2.54 4.57
C LYS A 85 4.63 -1.22 4.50
N LEU A 86 5.23 -0.19 5.11
CA LEU A 86 4.78 1.18 4.95
C LEU A 86 5.34 1.76 3.65
N TYR A 87 4.53 2.58 3.00
CA TYR A 87 4.93 3.37 1.84
C TYR A 87 4.48 4.82 2.04
N HIS A 88 5.33 5.72 1.57
CA HIS A 88 5.10 7.14 1.50
C HIS A 88 5.61 7.64 0.15
N MET A 89 5.19 8.83 -0.29
CA MET A 89 5.67 9.41 -1.56
C MET A 89 7.15 9.73 -1.51
N ASP A 90 7.61 10.14 -0.33
CA ASP A 90 9.03 10.21 -0.04
C ASP A 90 9.57 8.81 0.26
N LYS A 91 10.49 8.35 -0.59
CA LYS A 91 11.09 7.01 -0.52
C LYS A 91 11.95 6.81 0.73
N ASP A 92 12.38 7.90 1.36
CA ASP A 92 13.19 7.87 2.58
C ASP A 92 12.32 7.70 3.83
N ILE A 93 11.02 8.04 3.74
CA ILE A 93 10.05 7.84 4.82
C ILE A 93 9.44 6.44 4.71
N LYS A 94 10.15 5.45 5.28
CA LYS A 94 9.70 4.05 5.37
C LYS A 94 9.05 3.70 6.71
N SER A 95 9.04 4.65 7.65
CA SER A 95 8.46 4.51 8.99
C SER A 95 7.95 5.86 9.47
N LEU A 96 7.04 5.83 10.45
CA LEU A 96 6.70 7.05 11.19
C LEU A 96 7.96 7.59 11.86
N GLY A 97 8.07 8.93 11.96
CA GLY A 97 9.22 9.56 12.58
C GLY A 97 9.28 9.16 14.05
N THR A 98 10.28 8.36 14.44
CA THR A 98 10.49 7.96 15.83
C THR A 98 11.93 8.13 16.23
N ILE A 99 12.14 8.57 17.47
CA ILE A 99 13.44 8.61 18.13
C ILE A 99 13.41 7.50 19.16
N CYS A 100 14.27 6.50 18.98
CA CYS A 100 14.38 5.38 19.91
C CYS A 100 15.71 5.42 20.66
N GLN A 101 15.65 5.31 21.99
CA GLN A 101 16.80 5.16 22.87
C GLN A 101 16.54 3.93 23.76
N ASN A 102 17.41 2.92 23.63
CA ASN A 102 17.21 1.60 24.24
C ASN A 102 15.85 1.00 23.83
N ASN A 103 14.98 0.70 24.81
CA ASN A 103 13.62 0.20 24.62
C ASN A 103 12.54 1.30 24.67
N GLU A 104 12.93 2.57 24.77
CA GLU A 104 11.99 3.69 24.78
C GLU A 104 11.99 4.37 23.41
N CYS A 105 10.82 4.45 22.77
CA CYS A 105 10.64 5.17 21.51
C CYS A 105 9.68 6.33 21.72
N ARG A 106 10.03 7.50 21.19
CA ARG A 106 9.20 8.70 21.20
C ARG A 106 8.83 9.08 19.76
N CYS A 107 7.61 9.56 19.58
CA CYS A 107 7.17 10.09 18.30
C CYS A 107 7.90 11.41 18.00
N ALA A 108 8.43 11.52 16.79
CA ALA A 108 9.16 12.66 16.26
C ALA A 108 8.64 13.02 14.86
N GLU A 109 7.32 12.95 14.68
CA GLU A 109 6.67 13.42 13.45
C GLU A 109 6.84 14.94 13.34
N SER A 110 7.33 15.39 12.18
CA SER A 110 7.43 16.79 11.82
C SER A 110 6.75 17.03 10.46
N GLU A 111 6.27 18.25 10.23
CA GLU A 111 5.70 18.63 8.94
C GLU A 111 6.78 18.74 7.87
N SER A 112 7.03 17.65 7.16
CA SER A 112 7.73 17.71 5.88
C SER A 112 7.25 16.60 4.97
N LEU A 113 6.49 16.96 3.91
CA LEU A 113 6.81 16.71 2.49
C LEU A 113 5.58 16.84 1.57
N ARG A 114 5.76 17.57 0.46
CA ARG A 114 4.81 17.77 -0.64
C ARG A 114 5.39 17.19 -1.95
N ASN A 115 4.70 16.21 -2.55
CA ASN A 115 4.32 16.10 -3.98
C ASN A 115 4.00 14.65 -4.40
N GLY A 116 2.96 14.51 -5.22
CA GLY A 116 2.35 13.27 -5.71
C GLY A 116 3.26 12.35 -6.54
N SER A 117 3.12 11.03 -6.35
CA SER A 117 3.74 10.01 -7.22
C SER A 117 2.94 8.70 -7.31
N MET A 118 3.24 7.94 -8.38
CA MET A 118 2.69 6.64 -8.75
C MET A 118 3.04 5.53 -7.74
N GLY A 119 2.05 4.73 -7.33
CA GLY A 119 2.24 3.60 -6.42
C GLY A 119 2.61 2.33 -7.19
N SER A 120 3.75 1.72 -6.87
CA SER A 120 4.12 0.40 -7.39
C SER A 120 4.55 -0.51 -6.25
N PHE A 121 3.98 -1.71 -6.20
CA PHE A 121 4.24 -2.68 -5.16
C PHE A 121 4.84 -3.93 -5.78
N VAL A 122 5.91 -4.44 -5.18
CA VAL A 122 6.55 -5.69 -5.58
C VAL A 122 6.31 -6.71 -4.49
N ILE A 123 5.56 -7.77 -4.81
CA ILE A 123 5.26 -8.87 -3.93
C ILE A 123 6.28 -9.97 -4.18
N LYS A 124 7.00 -10.35 -3.11
CA LYS A 124 7.92 -11.48 -3.12
C LYS A 124 7.44 -12.52 -2.12
N ALA A 125 7.04 -13.68 -2.60
CA ALA A 125 6.80 -14.83 -1.71
C ALA A 125 8.16 -15.38 -1.28
N LYS A 126 8.42 -15.37 0.03
CA LYS A 126 9.60 -16.02 0.62
C LYS A 126 9.18 -17.41 1.09
N ARG A 127 10.02 -18.41 0.80
CA ARG A 127 9.87 -19.78 1.30
C ARG A 127 10.34 -19.88 2.74
#